data_AF-A0A0J5NRN2-F1
#
_entry.id   AF-A0A0J5NRN2-F1
#
_cell.length_a   1.000
_cell.length_b   1.000
_cell.length_c   1.000
_cell.angle_alpha   90.00
_cell.angle_beta   90.00
_cell.angle_gamma   90.00
#
_symmetry.space_group_name_H-M   'P 1'
#
loop_
_entity.id
_entity.type
_entity.pdbx_description
1 polymer ?
#
loop_
_entity_poly.entity_id
_entity_poly.type
_entity_poly.pdbx_seq_one_letter_code
_entity_poly.pdbx_strand_id
1 'polypeptide(L)'
;MEDEQARQRELNAKLQQRLSTVTPDLLSEFMFKRGVETFRCLLCGSEDVGIPQCREHISGPDGSMTKAYVDYIKVDADGPPFSLMHYQYRIICRNCGYTHHIAVWPVLKWVEDGESHGE
;
A
#
# COMPACT_ATOMS: atom_id res chain seq x y z
N MET A 1 -24.58 9.63 18.78
CA MET A 1 -24.34 9.90 17.34
C MET A 1 -22.98 10.56 17.13
N GLU A 2 -22.62 11.58 17.91
CA GLU A 2 -21.28 12.20 17.86
C GLU A 2 -20.14 11.21 18.21
N ASP A 3 -20.33 10.36 19.22
CA ASP A 3 -19.34 9.34 19.62
C ASP A 3 -19.05 8.31 18.50
N GLU A 4 -20.08 7.89 17.77
CA GLU A 4 -19.91 6.93 16.66
C GLU A 4 -19.15 7.59 15.51
N GLN A 5 -19.46 8.85 15.16
CA GLN A 5 -18.71 9.58 14.15
C GLN A 5 -17.25 9.83 14.55
N ALA A 6 -16.97 10.04 15.84
CA ALA A 6 -15.61 10.16 16.35
C ALA A 6 -14.85 8.83 16.20
N ARG A 7 -15.47 7.72 16.59
CA ARG A 7 -14.91 6.37 16.44
C ARG A 7 -14.60 6.02 14.98
N GLN A 8 -15.52 6.32 14.06
CA GLN A 8 -15.34 6.06 12.63
C GLN A 8 -14.16 6.86 12.05
N ARG A 9 -13.98 8.11 12.49
CA ARG A 9 -12.83 8.95 12.10
C ARG A 9 -11.51 8.37 12.63
N GLU A 10 -11.49 7.92 13.87
CA GLU A 10 -10.30 7.29 14.47
C GLU A 10 -9.91 6.00 13.72
N LEU A 11 -10.88 5.14 13.41
CA LEU A 11 -10.64 3.91 12.63
C LEU A 11 -10.10 4.23 11.24
N ASN A 12 -10.66 5.23 10.56
CA ASN A 12 -10.19 5.65 9.25
C ASN A 12 -8.75 6.22 9.31
N ALA A 13 -8.43 7.01 10.33
CA ALA A 13 -7.08 7.54 10.53
C ALA A 13 -6.06 6.41 10.78
N LYS A 14 -6.41 5.43 11.62
CA LYS A 14 -5.59 4.23 11.86
C LYS A 14 -5.37 3.42 10.58
N LEU A 15 -6.44 3.22 9.80
CA LEU A 15 -6.36 2.52 8.52
C LEU A 15 -5.43 3.26 7.54
N GLN A 16 -5.59 4.58 7.41
CA GLN A 16 -4.76 5.42 6.56
C GLN A 16 -3.28 5.33 6.96
N GLN A 17 -3.00 5.41 8.26
CA GLN A 17 -1.64 5.31 8.79
C GLN A 17 -0.99 3.97 8.44
N ARG A 18 -1.74 2.86 8.56
CA ARG A 18 -1.24 1.54 8.20
C ARG A 18 -0.97 1.43 6.69
N LEU A 19 -1.92 1.85 5.86
CA LEU A 19 -1.78 1.79 4.40
C LEU A 19 -0.60 2.63 3.88
N SER A 20 -0.27 3.74 4.56
CA SER A 20 0.84 4.62 4.20
C SER A 20 2.22 4.14 4.69
N THR A 21 2.31 3.00 5.36
CA THR A 21 3.60 2.41 5.78
C THR A 21 4.33 1.71 4.63
N VAL A 22 3.59 1.14 3.68
CA VAL A 22 4.21 0.39 2.57
C VAL A 22 4.81 1.34 1.54
N THR A 23 6.13 1.31 1.43
CA THR A 23 6.89 2.03 0.39
C THR A 23 7.04 1.17 -0.88
N PRO A 24 7.37 1.78 -2.04
CA PRO A 24 7.66 1.02 -3.25
C PRO A 24 8.79 0.00 -3.09
N ASP A 25 9.80 0.34 -2.28
CA ASP A 25 10.93 -0.54 -1.99
C ASP A 25 10.48 -1.74 -1.15
N LEU A 26 9.65 -1.52 -0.12
CA LEU A 26 9.08 -2.61 0.69
C LEU A 26 8.19 -3.53 -0.15
N LEU A 27 7.36 -2.97 -1.05
CA LEU A 27 6.55 -3.79 -1.96
C LEU A 27 7.43 -4.61 -2.92
N SER A 28 8.52 -4.03 -3.42
CA SER A 28 9.47 -4.72 -4.28
C SER A 28 10.21 -5.83 -3.54
N GLU A 29 10.67 -5.56 -2.32
CA GLU A 29 11.31 -6.56 -1.46
C GLU A 29 10.36 -7.70 -1.08
N PHE A 30 9.10 -7.38 -0.76
CA PHE A 30 8.06 -8.36 -0.50
C PHE A 30 7.89 -9.34 -1.67
N MET A 31 7.87 -8.83 -2.90
CA MET A 31 7.77 -9.64 -4.12
C MET A 31 9.04 -10.48 -4.33
N PHE A 32 10.22 -9.88 -4.14
CA PHE A 32 11.51 -10.56 -4.24
C PHE A 32 11.59 -11.77 -3.31
N LYS A 33 11.24 -11.58 -2.03
CA LYS A 33 11.23 -12.66 -1.01
C LYS A 33 10.21 -13.78 -1.31
N ARG A 34 9.26 -13.54 -2.22
CA ARG A 34 8.29 -14.54 -2.71
C ARG A 34 8.67 -15.14 -4.07
N GLY A 35 9.91 -14.91 -4.53
CA GLY A 35 10.45 -15.50 -5.76
C GLY A 35 10.19 -14.68 -7.02
N VAL A 36 9.76 -13.42 -6.90
CA VAL A 36 9.62 -12.50 -8.04
C VAL A 36 10.81 -11.54 -8.03
N GLU A 37 11.95 -11.99 -8.55
CA GLU A 37 13.18 -11.19 -8.57
C GLU A 37 13.06 -9.94 -9.44
N THR A 38 12.49 -10.11 -10.64
CA THR A 38 12.13 -9.02 -11.55
C THR A 38 10.66 -9.15 -11.92
N PHE A 39 9.90 -8.08 -11.74
CA PHE A 39 8.50 -8.08 -12.10
C PHE A 39 8.32 -8.05 -13.61
N ARG A 40 7.64 -9.06 -14.16
CA ARG A 40 7.27 -9.14 -15.58
C ARG A 40 5.77 -9.02 -15.74
N CYS A 41 5.34 -8.20 -16.69
CA CYS A 41 3.94 -8.08 -17.05
C CYS A 41 3.39 -9.44 -17.49
N LEU A 42 2.28 -9.87 -16.88
CA LEU A 42 1.65 -11.17 -17.17
C LEU A 42 0.97 -11.18 -18.55
N LEU A 43 0.68 -10.01 -19.12
CA LEU A 43 0.05 -9.90 -20.44
C LEU A 43 1.07 -9.88 -21.58
N CYS A 44 2.13 -9.08 -21.48
CA CYS A 44 3.08 -8.85 -22.59
C CYS A 44 4.54 -9.21 -22.27
N GLY A 45 4.85 -9.66 -21.06
CA GLY A 45 6.20 -10.04 -20.64
C GLY A 45 7.16 -8.88 -20.37
N SER A 46 6.78 -7.63 -20.64
CA SER A 46 7.60 -6.44 -20.40
C SER A 46 7.98 -6.28 -18.92
N GLU A 47 9.23 -5.90 -18.67
CA GLU A 47 9.73 -5.52 -17.34
C GLU A 47 9.54 -4.03 -17.04
N ASP A 48 9.17 -3.22 -18.03
CA ASP A 48 8.84 -1.81 -17.81
C ASP A 48 7.47 -1.68 -17.11
N VAL A 49 7.54 -1.55 -15.78
CA VAL A 49 6.40 -1.41 -14.90
C VAL A 49 6.56 -0.21 -13.96
N GLY A 50 5.43 0.35 -13.54
CA GLY A 50 5.36 1.42 -12.56
C GLY A 50 4.50 1.03 -11.37
N ILE A 51 4.98 1.35 -10.17
CA ILE A 51 4.21 1.32 -8.93
C ILE A 51 3.70 2.74 -8.67
N PRO A 52 2.39 3.01 -8.72
CA PRO A 52 1.83 4.32 -8.36
C PRO A 52 2.17 4.67 -6.91
N GLN A 53 2.49 5.94 -6.66
CA GLN A 53 2.95 6.40 -5.35
C GLN A 53 2.22 7.68 -4.95
N CYS A 54 1.94 7.80 -3.66
CA CYS A 54 1.55 9.05 -3.03
C CYS A 54 2.78 9.67 -2.35
N ARG A 55 2.81 11.00 -2.30
CA ARG A 55 3.75 11.76 -1.48
C ARG A 55 2.97 12.59 -0.48
N GLU A 56 3.23 12.35 0.78
CA GLU A 56 2.71 13.15 1.88
C GLU A 56 3.79 14.15 2.30
N HIS A 57 3.42 15.43 2.30
CA HIS A 57 4.28 16.50 2.78
C HIS A 57 3.79 16.91 4.18
N ILE A 58 4.63 16.67 5.18
CA ILE A 58 4.33 16.94 6.58
C ILE A 58 5.17 18.15 6.99
N SER A 59 4.51 19.26 7.29
CA SER A 59 5.15 20.50 7.74
C SER A 59 4.86 20.73 9.23
N GLY A 60 5.90 20.96 10.02
CA GLY A 60 5.80 21.23 11.45
C GLY A 60 6.80 22.29 11.92
N PRO A 61 6.77 22.65 13.21
CA PRO A 61 7.69 23.65 13.78
C PRO A 61 9.17 23.29 13.59
N ASP A 62 9.48 21.98 13.56
CA ASP A 62 10.83 21.45 13.43
C ASP A 62 11.30 21.25 11.98
N GLY A 63 10.49 21.69 10.99
CA GLY A 63 10.80 21.61 9.56
C GLY A 63 9.75 20.86 8.75
N SER A 64 10.14 20.43 7.54
CA SER A 64 9.27 19.65 6.65
C SER A 64 9.86 18.29 6.34
N MET A 65 9.02 17.26 6.34
CA MET A 65 9.35 15.89 5.96
C MET A 65 8.46 15.47 4.80
N THR A 66 9.02 14.72 3.85
CA THR A 66 8.23 14.10 2.77
C THR A 66 8.28 12.59 2.92
N LYS A 67 7.12 11.95 3.02
CA LYS A 67 6.98 10.48 3.06
C LYS A 67 6.35 10.01 1.75
N ALA A 68 6.95 9.03 1.09
CA ALA A 68 6.38 8.38 -0.08
C ALA A 68 5.87 6.99 0.29
N TYR A 69 4.69 6.63 -0.20
CA TYR A 69 4.09 5.31 0.00
C TYR A 69 3.37 4.86 -1.27
N VAL A 70 3.10 3.55 -1.37
CA VAL A 70 2.40 2.99 -2.53
C VAL A 70 0.94 3.43 -2.50
N ASP A 71 0.48 4.01 -3.61
CA ASP A 71 -0.93 4.35 -3.79
C ASP A 71 -1.78 3.07 -3.83
N TYR A 72 -2.98 3.14 -3.26
CA TYR A 72 -3.89 2.01 -3.16
C TYR A 72 -5.27 2.39 -3.68
N ILE A 73 -5.97 1.39 -4.21
CA ILE A 73 -7.37 1.54 -4.58
C ILE A 73 -8.25 0.88 -3.53
N LYS A 74 -9.43 1.46 -3.32
CA LYS A 74 -10.51 0.81 -2.58
C LYS A 74 -11.39 0.03 -3.55
N VAL A 75 -11.58 -1.24 -3.28
CA VAL A 75 -12.50 -2.14 -4.00
C VAL A 75 -13.77 -2.26 -3.18
N ASP A 76 -14.91 -2.12 -3.85
CA ASP A 76 -16.20 -2.41 -3.23
C ASP A 76 -16.35 -3.93 -3.11
N ALA A 77 -16.34 -4.42 -1.88
CA ALA A 77 -16.44 -5.83 -1.57
C ALA A 77 -17.22 -6.01 -0.28
N ASP A 78 -17.90 -7.15 -0.14
CA ASP A 78 -18.65 -7.47 1.07
C ASP A 78 -17.72 -7.57 2.29
N GLY A 79 -18.24 -7.15 3.45
CA GLY A 79 -17.55 -7.30 4.73
C GLY A 79 -17.58 -6.05 5.62
N PRO A 80 -16.87 -6.11 6.76
CA PRO A 80 -16.86 -5.01 7.72
C PRO A 80 -16.29 -3.71 7.10
N PRO A 81 -16.84 -2.53 7.49
CA PRO A 81 -16.22 -1.26 7.14
C PRO A 81 -14.78 -1.23 7.67
N PHE A 82 -13.85 -0.69 6.88
CA PHE A 82 -12.40 -0.62 7.14
C PHE A 82 -11.63 -1.95 7.05
N SER A 83 -12.23 -3.01 6.51
CA SER A 83 -11.52 -4.25 6.22
C SER A 83 -10.36 -4.00 5.24
N LEU A 84 -9.17 -4.51 5.56
CA LEU A 84 -8.01 -4.48 4.64
C LEU A 84 -8.27 -5.26 3.35
N MET A 85 -9.27 -6.15 3.33
CA MET A 85 -9.68 -6.86 2.11
C MET A 85 -10.28 -5.93 1.05
N HIS A 86 -10.69 -4.72 1.43
CA HIS A 86 -11.21 -3.71 0.51
C HIS A 86 -10.12 -2.91 -0.19
N TYR A 87 -8.83 -3.25 -0.01
CA TYR A 87 -7.74 -2.42 -0.51
C TYR A 87 -6.72 -3.24 -1.31
N GLN A 88 -6.24 -2.65 -2.40
CA GLN A 88 -5.25 -3.26 -3.28
C GLN A 88 -4.19 -2.26 -3.72
N TYR A 89 -2.93 -2.68 -3.74
CA TYR A 89 -1.85 -2.02 -4.44
C TYR A 89 -1.90 -2.36 -5.93
N ARG A 90 -1.34 -1.47 -6.76
CA ARG A 90 -1.30 -1.65 -8.21
C ARG A 90 0.13 -1.65 -8.74
N ILE A 91 0.36 -2.48 -9.75
CA ILE A 91 1.55 -2.40 -10.61
C ILE A 91 1.05 -2.26 -12.04
N ILE A 92 1.50 -1.21 -12.73
CA ILE A 92 1.02 -0.84 -14.06
C ILE A 92 2.13 -1.11 -15.07
N CYS A 93 1.87 -1.97 -16.05
CA CYS A 93 2.78 -2.13 -17.17
C CYS A 93 2.78 -0.87 -18.04
N ARG A 94 3.94 -0.23 -18.19
CA ARG A 94 4.07 0.98 -19.01
C ARG A 94 4.10 0.70 -20.51
N ASN A 95 4.34 -0.55 -20.90
CA ASN A 95 4.31 -0.98 -22.29
C ASN A 95 2.89 -1.23 -22.83
N CYS A 96 2.05 -1.99 -22.10
CA CYS A 96 0.73 -2.42 -22.59
C CYS A 96 -0.46 -1.94 -21.75
N GLY A 97 -0.23 -1.22 -20.65
CA GLY A 97 -1.28 -0.71 -19.78
C GLY A 97 -1.93 -1.75 -18.85
N TYR A 98 -1.52 -3.02 -18.91
CA TYR A 98 -2.05 -4.06 -18.01
C TYR A 98 -1.75 -3.74 -16.54
N THR A 99 -2.78 -3.83 -15.69
CA THR A 99 -2.69 -3.54 -14.27
C THR A 99 -2.74 -4.81 -13.45
N HIS A 100 -1.74 -5.01 -12.60
CA HIS A 100 -1.71 -6.07 -11.61
C HIS A 100 -2.19 -5.53 -10.27
N HIS A 101 -3.02 -6.32 -9.60
CA HIS A 101 -3.63 -5.95 -8.34
C HIS A 101 -3.10 -6.89 -7.25
N ILE A 102 -2.58 -6.29 -6.18
CA ILE A 102 -2.02 -7.02 -5.04
C ILE A 102 -2.82 -6.64 -3.81
N ALA A 103 -3.42 -7.61 -3.13
CA ALA A 103 -4.12 -7.35 -1.87
C ALA A 103 -3.17 -6.71 -0.85
N VAL A 104 -3.61 -5.67 -0.13
CA VAL A 104 -2.72 -4.99 0.82
C VAL A 104 -2.38 -5.84 2.03
N TRP A 105 -3.31 -6.70 2.47
CA TRP A 105 -3.18 -7.44 3.74
C TRP A 105 -1.89 -8.26 3.86
N PRO A 106 -1.52 -9.13 2.89
CA PRO A 106 -0.29 -9.91 2.99
C PRO A 106 0.99 -9.07 3.01
N VAL A 107 0.98 -7.91 2.33
CA VAL A 107 2.13 -7.00 2.27
C VAL A 107 2.25 -6.25 3.59
N LEU A 108 1.15 -5.65 4.05
CA LEU A 108 1.09 -4.92 5.32
C LEU A 108 1.51 -5.81 6.48
N LYS A 109 0.94 -7.00 6.58
CA LYS A 109 1.28 -7.95 7.64
C LYS A 109 2.78 -8.26 7.62
N TRP A 110 3.37 -8.48 6.45
CA TRP A 110 4.80 -8.75 6.34
C TRP A 110 5.68 -7.57 6.79
N VAL A 111 5.29 -6.34 6.45
CA VAL A 111 6.00 -5.13 6.91
C VAL A 111 5.88 -5.00 8.43
N GLU A 112 4.67 -5.12 8.98
CA GLU A 112 4.38 -5.01 10.42
C GLU A 112 5.11 -6.09 11.24
N ASP A 113 5.10 -7.35 10.75
CA ASP A 113 5.81 -8.45 11.40
C ASP A 113 7.35 -8.23 11.34
N GLY A 114 7.86 -7.64 10.25
CA GLY A 114 9.29 -7.33 10.08
C GLY A 114 9.79 -6.20 10.99
N GLU A 115 8.99 -5.15 11.20
CA GLU A 115 9.30 -4.06 12.15
C GLU A 115 9.38 -4.58 13.59
N SER A 116 8.56 -5.58 13.95
CA SER A 116 8.53 -6.17 15.29
C SER A 116 9.76 -7.04 15.66
N HIS A 117 10.68 -7.29 14.71
CA HIS A 117 11.89 -8.08 14.92
C HIS A 117 13.18 -7.26 14.75
N GLY A 118 13.06 -5.94 14.60
CA GLY A 118 14.16 -4.98 14.44
C GLY A 118 14.56 -4.20 15.68
N GLU A 119 14.05 -4.57 16.87
CA GLU A 119 14.43 -4.00 18.19
C GLU A 119 15.27 -4.96 19.03
#